data_AF-A0A813FCW0-F1
#
_entry.id   AF-A0A813FCW0-F1
#
_cell.length_a   1.000
_cell.length_b   1.000
_cell.length_c   1.000
_cell.angle_alpha   90.00
_cell.angle_beta   90.00
_cell.angle_gamma   90.00
#
_symmetry.space_group_name_H-M   'P 1'
#
loop_
_entity.id
_entity.type
_entity.pdbx_description
1 polymer ?
#
loop_
_entity_poly.entity_id
_entity_poly.type
_entity_poly.pdbx_seq_one_letter_code
_entity_poly.pdbx_strand_id
1 'polypeptide(L)'
;MALTLQQAHQQCQQLLNAATSQVAQENSADPLSAISLKKLESLVDGVKKVKAMMEKEDDLFSGSANLSEFKTDELNNMASDIREASRKLAIVLAAGSSQFQAQVQSDVATLTSLHAYFVPAITRDLNLDELVLVLTAQQHQHRRHPGSAVCAHGCYQNQCPHGCATPSISLIGGFQQEPTASGTIKKLAKHLTRLGQHCEQICTDGATAKKQKKDKEAPKDTLTKEVPKLVPLLRSHALRIGIAKGQHLNTSRGCGNVAIITNLFEYAAVEDAHRQLEDGRDRILQELTLRKLEAKMNAQAPEKCAAKRQKMSEGEECE
;
A
#
# COMPACT_ATOMS: atom_id res chain seq x y z
N MET A 1 -9.53 27.60 57.42
CA MET A 1 -8.43 26.82 56.80
C MET A 1 -8.91 25.54 56.10
N ALA A 2 -9.72 24.67 56.71
CA ALA A 2 -10.20 23.45 56.03
C ALA A 2 -11.08 23.73 54.80
N LEU A 3 -12.00 24.71 54.89
CA LEU A 3 -12.89 25.13 53.80
C LEU A 3 -12.14 25.74 52.59
N THR A 4 -11.14 26.57 52.85
CA THR A 4 -10.30 27.19 51.81
C THR A 4 -9.42 26.16 51.10
N LEU A 5 -8.89 25.18 51.83
CA LEU A 5 -8.14 24.06 51.25
C LEU A 5 -9.03 23.12 50.43
N GLN A 6 -10.27 22.91 50.87
CA GLN A 6 -11.26 22.12 50.12
C GLN A 6 -11.70 22.82 48.83
N GLN A 7 -11.87 24.15 48.85
CA GLN A 7 -12.13 24.96 47.66
C GLN A 7 -10.96 24.92 46.67
N ALA A 8 -9.73 25.07 47.16
CA ALA A 8 -8.53 24.94 46.34
C ALA A 8 -8.42 23.54 45.70
N HIS A 9 -8.76 22.48 46.45
CA HIS A 9 -8.80 21.12 45.93
C HIS A 9 -9.83 20.95 44.80
N GLN A 10 -11.04 21.50 44.97
CA GLN A 10 -12.08 21.47 43.93
C GLN A 10 -11.66 22.24 42.67
N GLN A 11 -11.00 23.39 42.82
CA GLN A 11 -10.45 24.14 41.70
C GLN A 11 -9.36 23.36 40.96
N CYS A 12 -8.45 22.70 41.69
CA CYS A 12 -7.44 21.82 41.08
C CYS A 12 -8.07 20.65 40.31
N GLN A 13 -9.13 20.04 40.84
CA GLN A 13 -9.87 18.98 40.15
C GLN A 13 -10.54 19.48 38.87
N GLN A 14 -11.14 20.67 38.88
CA GLN A 14 -11.76 21.28 37.69
C GLN A 14 -10.72 21.58 36.61
N LEU A 15 -9.56 22.14 36.98
CA LEU A 15 -8.45 22.40 36.06
C LEU A 15 -7.90 21.10 35.46
N LEU A 16 -7.76 20.04 36.28
CA LEU A 16 -7.33 18.73 35.82
C LEU A 16 -8.30 18.13 34.80
N ASN A 17 -9.61 18.21 35.06
CA ASN A 17 -10.63 17.73 34.14
C ASN A 17 -10.63 18.50 32.83
N ALA A 18 -10.47 19.84 32.89
CA ALA A 18 -10.35 20.67 31.69
C ALA A 18 -9.11 20.32 30.87
N ALA A 19 -7.94 20.17 31.52
CA ALA A 19 -6.70 19.76 30.86
C ALA A 19 -6.79 18.35 30.25
N THR A 20 -7.41 17.40 30.96
CA THR A 20 -7.64 16.05 30.44
C THR A 20 -8.55 16.07 29.21
N SER A 21 -9.63 16.85 29.26
CA SER A 21 -10.54 17.03 28.13
C SER A 21 -9.83 17.66 26.93
N GLN A 22 -8.94 18.63 27.17
CA GLN A 22 -8.15 19.26 26.12
C GLN A 22 -7.17 18.27 25.49
N VAL A 23 -6.43 17.48 26.28
CA VAL A 23 -5.52 16.44 25.78
C VAL A 23 -6.29 15.38 24.98
N ALA A 24 -7.47 14.97 25.45
CA ALA A 24 -8.33 14.04 24.71
C ALA A 24 -8.81 14.63 23.37
N GLN A 25 -9.17 15.92 23.34
CA GLN A 25 -9.51 16.61 22.09
C GLN A 25 -8.32 16.69 21.13
N GLU A 26 -7.13 17.05 21.62
CA GLU A 26 -5.89 17.11 20.84
C GLU A 26 -5.50 15.73 20.27
N ASN A 27 -5.65 14.67 21.06
CA ASN A 27 -5.39 13.29 20.63
C ASN A 27 -6.45 12.79 19.63
N SER A 28 -7.72 13.16 19.80
CA SER A 28 -8.79 12.84 18.84
C SER A 28 -8.62 13.54 17.49
N ALA A 29 -7.78 14.58 17.43
CA ALA A 29 -7.39 15.27 16.22
C ALA A 29 -6.19 14.62 15.50
N ASP A 30 -5.64 13.50 15.97
CA ASP A 30 -4.70 12.67 15.20
C ASP A 30 -5.48 11.68 14.31
N PRO A 31 -5.52 11.90 12.98
CA PRO A 31 -6.25 11.04 12.06
C PRO A 31 -5.54 9.68 11.84
N LEU A 32 -4.31 9.51 12.34
CA LEU A 32 -3.52 8.28 12.28
C LEU A 32 -3.34 7.62 13.66
N SER A 33 -4.20 7.94 14.63
CA SER A 33 -4.15 7.37 15.99
C SER A 33 -4.25 5.83 16.00
N ALA A 34 -4.97 5.24 15.04
CA ALA A 34 -5.12 3.79 14.90
C ALA A 34 -3.88 3.08 14.30
N ILE A 35 -2.96 3.82 13.67
CA ILE A 35 -1.79 3.24 12.99
C ILE A 35 -0.52 3.60 13.77
N SER A 36 0.25 2.57 14.13
CA SER A 36 1.53 2.76 14.81
C SER A 36 2.61 3.28 13.84
N LEU A 37 3.62 3.96 14.38
CA LEU A 37 4.76 4.45 13.59
C LEU A 37 5.45 3.32 12.82
N LYS A 38 5.72 2.19 13.49
CA LYS A 38 6.33 1.00 12.86
C LYS A 38 5.53 0.49 11.67
N LYS A 39 4.20 0.58 11.75
CA LYS A 39 3.32 0.14 10.66
C LYS A 39 3.36 1.12 9.48
N LEU A 40 3.41 2.43 9.73
CA LEU A 40 3.64 3.43 8.68
C LEU A 40 4.99 3.24 7.98
N GLU A 41 6.05 2.98 8.74
CA GLU A 41 7.38 2.67 8.18
C GLU A 41 7.33 1.41 7.32
N SER A 42 6.67 0.36 7.79
CA SER A 42 6.45 -0.86 7.00
C SER A 42 5.65 -0.61 5.71
N LEU A 43 4.68 0.30 5.71
CA LEU A 43 3.94 0.70 4.50
C LEU A 43 4.86 1.44 3.53
N VAL A 44 5.74 2.32 4.02
CA VAL A 44 6.74 3.01 3.18
C VAL A 44 7.66 1.99 2.50
N ASP A 45 8.16 1.02 3.26
CA ASP A 45 9.02 -0.03 2.72
C ASP A 45 8.29 -0.91 1.71
N GLY A 46 7.03 -1.25 1.99
CA GLY A 46 6.14 -1.95 1.06
C GLY A 46 5.98 -1.20 -0.26
N VAL A 47 5.66 0.09 -0.22
CA VAL A 47 5.53 0.96 -1.40
C VAL A 47 6.84 1.02 -2.18
N LYS A 48 7.99 1.18 -1.53
CA LYS A 48 9.31 1.20 -2.19
C LYS A 48 9.63 -0.13 -2.86
N LYS A 49 9.34 -1.25 -2.19
CA LYS A 49 9.58 -2.59 -2.70
C LYS A 49 8.71 -2.89 -3.92
N VAL A 50 7.43 -2.53 -3.86
CA VAL A 50 6.53 -2.68 -5.01
C VAL A 50 6.99 -1.78 -6.15
N LYS A 51 7.36 -0.52 -5.88
CA LYS A 51 7.91 0.38 -6.90
C LYS A 51 9.11 -0.23 -7.62
N ALA A 52 10.09 -0.72 -6.87
CA ALA A 52 11.27 -1.37 -7.46
C ALA A 52 10.92 -2.63 -8.27
N MET A 53 9.92 -3.40 -7.81
CA MET A 53 9.40 -4.55 -8.57
C MET A 53 8.78 -4.11 -9.90
N MET A 54 7.99 -3.03 -9.90
CA MET A 54 7.35 -2.50 -11.11
C MET A 54 8.34 -1.84 -12.06
N GLU A 55 9.37 -1.15 -11.55
CA GLU A 55 10.45 -0.59 -12.38
C GLU A 55 11.21 -1.71 -13.10
N LYS A 56 11.55 -2.79 -12.39
CA LYS A 56 12.18 -3.97 -13.00
C LYS A 56 11.28 -4.65 -14.04
N GLU A 57 9.98 -4.63 -13.84
CA GLU A 57 9.01 -5.14 -14.81
C GLU A 57 8.92 -4.26 -16.05
N ASP A 58 8.86 -2.94 -15.89
CA ASP A 58 8.89 -1.99 -17.00
C ASP A 58 10.18 -2.15 -17.83
N ASP A 59 11.32 -2.40 -17.18
CA ASP A 59 12.60 -2.69 -17.85
C ASP A 59 12.52 -3.94 -18.74
N LEU A 60 11.74 -4.97 -18.37
CA LEU A 60 11.55 -6.17 -19.20
C LEU A 60 10.84 -5.86 -20.52
N PHE A 61 9.90 -4.91 -20.50
CA PHE A 61 9.18 -4.48 -21.69
C PHE A 61 9.91 -3.34 -22.43
N SER A 62 10.93 -2.75 -21.82
CA SER A 62 11.77 -1.71 -22.45
C SER A 62 12.64 -2.28 -23.58
N GLY A 63 12.94 -1.46 -24.60
CA GLY A 63 13.80 -1.82 -25.74
C GLY A 63 15.17 -2.42 -25.37
N SER A 64 15.68 -2.11 -24.18
CA SER A 64 16.98 -2.49 -23.65
C SER A 64 16.97 -3.73 -22.74
N ALA A 65 15.85 -4.46 -22.64
CA ALA A 65 15.75 -5.63 -21.79
C ALA A 65 16.82 -6.69 -22.11
N ASN A 66 17.63 -7.07 -21.12
CA ASN A 66 18.59 -8.16 -21.28
C ASN A 66 17.91 -9.52 -21.07
N LEU A 67 17.52 -10.17 -22.17
CA LEU A 67 16.84 -11.48 -22.12
C LEU A 67 17.80 -12.68 -21.94
N SER A 68 19.11 -12.45 -22.04
CA SER A 68 20.12 -13.52 -21.95
C SER A 68 20.20 -14.16 -20.55
N GLU A 69 19.80 -13.44 -19.50
CA GLU A 69 19.86 -13.91 -18.10
C GLU A 69 18.78 -14.94 -17.75
N PHE A 70 17.70 -15.01 -18.53
CA PHE A 70 16.58 -15.91 -18.27
C PHE A 70 16.86 -17.31 -18.81
N LYS A 71 16.32 -18.33 -18.16
CA LYS A 71 16.39 -19.71 -18.67
C LYS A 71 15.43 -19.90 -19.85
N THR A 72 15.71 -20.89 -20.69
CA THR A 72 14.87 -21.21 -21.85
C THR A 72 13.43 -21.52 -21.46
N ASP A 73 13.20 -22.26 -20.37
CA ASP A 73 11.85 -22.57 -19.88
C ASP A 73 11.13 -21.33 -19.36
N GLU A 74 11.85 -20.40 -18.71
CA GLU A 74 11.31 -19.12 -18.25
C GLU A 74 10.89 -18.25 -19.44
N LEU A 75 11.72 -18.17 -20.48
CA LEU A 75 11.41 -17.45 -21.72
C LEU A 75 10.19 -18.04 -22.44
N ASN A 76 10.07 -19.37 -22.51
CA ASN A 76 8.90 -20.02 -23.08
C ASN A 76 7.61 -19.70 -22.30
N ASN A 77 7.68 -19.73 -20.97
CA ASN A 77 6.54 -19.38 -20.11
C ASN A 77 6.15 -17.91 -20.29
N MET A 78 7.13 -16.99 -20.28
CA MET A 78 6.89 -15.56 -20.52
C MET A 78 6.28 -15.30 -21.89
N ALA A 79 6.75 -15.97 -22.96
CA ALA A 79 6.18 -15.85 -24.30
C ALA A 79 4.71 -16.30 -24.34
N SER A 80 4.37 -17.38 -23.62
CA SER A 80 3.00 -17.86 -23.50
C SER A 80 2.11 -16.87 -22.75
N ASP A 81 2.58 -16.36 -21.61
CA ASP A 81 1.85 -15.39 -20.79
C ASP A 81 1.61 -14.08 -21.56
N ILE A 82 2.64 -13.56 -22.24
CA ILE A 82 2.54 -12.34 -23.06
C ILE A 82 1.57 -12.55 -24.22
N ARG A 83 1.59 -13.72 -24.88
CA ARG A 83 0.66 -14.03 -25.96
C ARG A 83 -0.79 -13.99 -25.47
N GLU A 84 -1.06 -14.55 -24.30
CA GLU A 84 -2.40 -14.56 -23.72
C GLU A 84 -2.83 -13.15 -23.25
N ALA A 85 -1.91 -12.37 -22.68
CA ALA A 85 -2.12 -10.97 -22.34
C ALA A 85 -2.50 -10.14 -23.57
N SER A 86 -1.70 -10.22 -24.63
CA SER A 86 -1.93 -9.53 -25.90
C SER A 86 -3.28 -9.92 -26.52
N ARG A 87 -3.62 -11.23 -26.56
CA ARG A 87 -4.92 -11.70 -27.04
C ARG A 87 -6.09 -11.05 -26.28
N LYS A 88 -5.98 -10.95 -24.95
CA LYS A 88 -7.01 -10.34 -24.10
C LYS A 88 -7.13 -8.83 -24.34
N LEU A 89 -6.01 -8.11 -24.47
CA LEU A 89 -6.04 -6.69 -24.81
C LEU A 89 -6.63 -6.44 -26.22
N ALA A 90 -6.33 -7.30 -27.20
CA ALA A 90 -6.91 -7.20 -28.53
C ALA A 90 -8.45 -7.31 -28.51
N ILE A 91 -9.00 -8.19 -27.66
CA ILE A 91 -10.46 -8.29 -27.46
C ILE A 91 -11.03 -7.00 -26.88
N VAL A 92 -10.32 -6.37 -25.93
CA VAL A 92 -10.74 -5.10 -25.33
C VAL A 92 -10.68 -3.97 -26.36
N LEU A 93 -9.61 -3.90 -27.16
CA LEU A 93 -9.46 -2.91 -28.24
C LEU A 93 -10.53 -3.06 -29.32
N ALA A 94 -10.98 -4.29 -29.60
CA ALA A 94 -12.06 -4.55 -30.55
C ALA A 94 -13.41 -3.92 -30.15
N ALA A 95 -13.59 -3.50 -28.89
CA ALA A 95 -14.76 -2.73 -28.48
C ALA A 95 -14.82 -1.33 -29.12
N GLY A 96 -13.69 -0.82 -29.62
CA GLY A 96 -13.56 0.48 -30.25
C GLY A 96 -13.43 1.63 -29.26
N SER A 97 -12.81 2.73 -29.69
CA SER A 97 -12.47 3.87 -28.84
C SER A 97 -13.68 4.55 -28.18
N SER A 98 -14.86 4.49 -28.79
CA SER A 98 -16.09 5.09 -28.26
C SER A 98 -16.63 4.43 -26.98
N GLN A 99 -16.19 3.20 -26.69
CA GLN A 99 -16.57 2.48 -25.46
C GLN A 99 -15.67 2.82 -24.26
N PHE A 100 -14.56 3.54 -24.49
CA PHE A 100 -13.62 3.92 -23.45
C PHE A 100 -14.06 5.24 -22.81
N GLN A 101 -14.44 5.17 -21.54
CA GLN A 101 -14.95 6.33 -20.80
C GLN A 101 -13.91 6.90 -19.82
N ALA A 102 -12.81 6.18 -19.58
CA ALA A 102 -11.65 6.56 -18.77
C ALA A 102 -11.99 7.60 -17.69
N GLN A 103 -12.58 7.13 -16.58
CA GLN A 103 -12.97 8.05 -15.52
C GLN A 103 -11.73 8.63 -14.84
N VAL A 104 -11.67 9.97 -14.72
CA VAL A 104 -10.66 10.63 -13.90
C VAL A 104 -10.90 10.28 -12.44
N GLN A 105 -10.11 9.34 -11.92
CA GLN A 105 -10.17 8.86 -10.54
C GLN A 105 -9.00 9.40 -9.73
N SER A 106 -9.20 9.59 -8.42
CA SER A 106 -8.09 9.86 -7.50
C SER A 106 -7.15 8.65 -7.45
N ASP A 107 -5.90 8.85 -7.00
CA ASP A 107 -4.93 7.77 -6.83
C ASP A 107 -5.47 6.65 -5.93
N VAL A 108 -6.16 7.01 -4.85
CA VAL A 108 -6.80 6.08 -3.92
C VAL A 108 -7.90 5.27 -4.60
N ALA A 109 -8.77 5.92 -5.38
CA ALA A 109 -9.83 5.24 -6.11
C ALA A 109 -9.26 4.33 -7.21
N THR A 110 -8.18 4.77 -7.87
CA THR A 110 -7.45 3.98 -8.86
C THR A 110 -6.86 2.72 -8.23
N LEU A 111 -6.14 2.86 -7.12
CA LEU A 111 -5.54 1.75 -6.38
C LEU A 111 -6.58 0.70 -5.98
N THR A 112 -7.73 1.16 -5.47
CA THR A 112 -8.84 0.28 -5.08
C THR A 112 -9.43 -0.46 -6.29
N SER A 113 -9.66 0.25 -7.39
CA SER A 113 -10.19 -0.34 -8.62
C SER A 113 -9.25 -1.34 -9.27
N LEU A 114 -7.94 -1.10 -9.17
CA LEU A 114 -6.91 -1.96 -9.76
C LEU A 114 -6.55 -3.18 -8.90
N HIS A 115 -6.99 -3.21 -7.64
CA HIS A 115 -6.60 -4.25 -6.68
C HIS A 115 -6.81 -5.68 -7.19
N ALA A 116 -7.88 -5.93 -7.94
CA ALA A 116 -8.18 -7.24 -8.51
C ALA A 116 -7.16 -7.70 -9.58
N TYR A 117 -6.39 -6.78 -10.16
CA TYR A 117 -5.42 -7.03 -11.23
C TYR A 117 -3.98 -7.11 -10.70
N PHE A 118 -3.76 -6.90 -9.40
CA PHE A 118 -2.44 -7.01 -8.80
C PHE A 118 -2.06 -8.47 -8.55
N VAL A 119 -0.81 -8.81 -8.85
CA VAL A 119 -0.24 -10.12 -8.47
C VAL A 119 -0.21 -10.22 -6.93
N PRO A 120 -0.43 -11.41 -6.33
CA PRO A 120 -0.53 -11.57 -4.88
C PRO A 120 0.63 -10.98 -4.07
N ALA A 121 1.84 -10.97 -4.64
CA ALA A 121 3.01 -10.34 -4.01
C ALA A 121 2.83 -8.82 -3.82
N ILE A 122 2.29 -8.12 -4.82
CA ILE A 122 2.02 -6.69 -4.79
C ILE A 122 0.94 -6.38 -3.75
N THR A 123 -0.16 -7.14 -3.76
CA THR A 123 -1.25 -6.98 -2.78
C THR A 123 -0.76 -7.11 -1.35
N ARG A 124 0.06 -8.14 -1.07
CA ARG A 124 0.62 -8.39 0.26
C ARG A 124 1.58 -7.28 0.69
N ASP A 125 2.44 -6.82 -0.21
CA ASP A 125 3.47 -5.83 0.12
C ASP A 125 2.89 -4.40 0.24
N LEU A 126 1.84 -4.05 -0.51
CA LEU A 126 1.18 -2.75 -0.43
C LEU A 126 0.29 -2.59 0.80
N ASN A 127 -0.35 -3.68 1.26
CA ASN A 127 -1.36 -3.65 2.32
C ASN A 127 -2.40 -2.53 2.10
N LEU A 128 -3.15 -2.67 0.99
CA LEU A 128 -3.95 -1.61 0.39
C LEU A 128 -4.93 -0.95 1.37
N ASP A 129 -5.58 -1.74 2.22
CA ASP A 129 -6.59 -1.25 3.16
C ASP A 129 -6.00 -0.21 4.13
N GLU A 130 -4.82 -0.46 4.65
CA GLU A 130 -4.14 0.46 5.55
C GLU A 130 -3.54 1.65 4.81
N LEU A 131 -3.01 1.44 3.60
CA LEU A 131 -2.49 2.52 2.76
C LEU A 131 -3.60 3.52 2.41
N VAL A 132 -4.79 3.02 2.03
CA VAL A 132 -5.98 3.84 1.77
C VAL A 132 -6.38 4.63 3.01
N LEU A 133 -6.36 4.00 4.19
CA LEU A 133 -6.66 4.70 5.45
C LEU A 133 -5.69 5.86 5.69
N VAL A 134 -4.38 5.67 5.48
CA VAL A 134 -3.36 6.71 5.67
C VAL A 134 -3.55 7.88 4.69
N LEU A 135 -3.81 7.57 3.42
CA LEU A 135 -3.95 8.58 2.35
C LEU A 135 -5.27 9.36 2.47
N THR A 136 -6.32 8.75 3.00
CA THR A 136 -7.63 9.40 3.20
C THR A 136 -7.75 10.15 4.53
N ALA A 137 -6.84 9.88 5.48
CA ALA A 137 -6.83 10.47 6.82
C ALA A 137 -6.83 12.02 6.84
N GLN A 138 -6.34 12.69 5.77
CA GLN A 138 -6.38 14.15 5.64
C GLN A 138 -7.74 14.72 5.21
N GLN A 139 -8.54 13.97 4.43
CA GLN A 139 -9.76 14.53 3.82
C GLN A 139 -10.86 14.85 4.84
N HIS A 140 -10.82 14.22 6.02
CA HIS A 140 -11.80 14.46 7.09
C HIS A 140 -11.46 15.64 8.01
N GLN A 141 -10.27 16.25 7.92
CA GLN A 141 -9.89 17.37 8.79
C GLN A 141 -10.33 18.73 8.25
N HIS A 142 -10.47 18.89 6.93
CA HIS A 142 -10.90 20.17 6.33
C HIS A 142 -12.42 20.29 6.13
N ARG A 143 -13.20 19.22 6.33
CA ARG A 143 -14.67 19.23 6.23
C ARG A 143 -15.41 19.39 7.56
N ARG A 144 -14.74 19.84 8.63
CA ARG A 144 -15.43 20.38 9.80
C ARG A 144 -15.63 21.89 9.63
N HIS A 145 -16.38 22.28 8.60
CA HIS A 145 -17.03 23.59 8.61
C HIS A 145 -18.15 23.55 9.65
N PRO A 146 -18.24 24.51 10.58
CA PRO A 146 -19.35 24.62 11.51
C PRO A 146 -20.58 25.11 10.72
N GLY A 147 -21.40 24.19 10.21
CA GLY A 147 -22.66 24.58 9.56
C GLY A 147 -23.31 23.59 8.60
N SER A 148 -22.65 22.51 8.18
CA SER A 148 -23.29 21.55 7.25
C SER A 148 -23.84 20.34 8.01
N ALA A 149 -25.09 20.49 8.44
CA ALA A 149 -25.90 19.41 8.96
C ALA A 149 -26.75 18.82 7.83
N VAL A 150 -26.25 17.85 7.05
CA VAL A 150 -27.10 16.95 6.27
C VAL A 150 -26.39 15.59 6.08
N CYS A 151 -26.86 14.60 6.85
CA CYS A 151 -26.96 13.15 6.58
C CYS A 151 -25.70 12.35 6.14
N ALA A 152 -25.48 11.10 6.54
CA ALA A 152 -26.35 10.13 7.19
C ALA A 152 -25.52 8.92 7.66
N HIS A 153 -26.03 8.29 8.74
CA HIS A 153 -25.98 6.87 9.07
C HIS A 153 -24.64 6.14 9.16
N GLY A 154 -24.25 5.79 10.39
CA GLY A 154 -23.70 4.45 10.62
C GLY A 154 -22.45 4.30 11.47
N CYS A 155 -21.83 5.36 12.01
CA CYS A 155 -20.73 5.17 12.97
C CYS A 155 -21.28 4.89 14.38
N TYR A 156 -21.92 3.73 14.51
CA TYR A 156 -22.04 3.01 15.77
C TYR A 156 -20.66 2.93 16.42
N GLN A 157 -20.57 3.36 17.68
CA GLN A 157 -19.70 2.79 18.71
C GLN A 157 -18.34 2.25 18.24
N ASN A 158 -17.52 3.04 17.56
CA ASN A 158 -16.09 2.75 17.54
C ASN A 158 -15.51 3.22 18.87
N GLN A 159 -15.67 2.35 19.88
CA GLN A 159 -14.73 2.26 20.97
C GLN A 159 -13.33 2.25 20.34
N CYS A 160 -12.59 3.33 20.58
CA CYS A 160 -11.17 3.45 20.32
C CYS A 160 -10.48 2.09 20.59
N PRO A 161 -9.86 1.44 19.58
CA PRO A 161 -9.34 0.07 19.71
C PRO A 161 -8.21 -0.05 20.74
N HIS A 162 -7.53 1.07 21.02
CA HIS A 162 -6.76 1.24 22.24
C HIS A 162 -7.66 1.82 23.31
N GLY A 163 -8.51 0.97 23.90
CA GLY A 163 -9.34 1.26 25.07
C GLY A 163 -9.24 2.70 25.52
N CYS A 164 -9.84 3.62 24.76
CA CYS A 164 -10.09 4.97 25.25
C CYS A 164 -11.28 4.79 26.20
N ALA A 165 -11.09 3.98 27.25
CA ALA A 165 -11.27 4.54 28.56
C ALA A 165 -10.60 5.92 28.47
N THR A 166 -11.41 6.94 28.18
CA THR A 166 -11.44 8.00 29.16
C THR A 166 -11.34 7.26 30.48
N PRO A 167 -10.24 7.34 31.24
CA PRO A 167 -10.41 7.07 32.64
C PRO A 167 -11.51 8.04 32.98
N SER A 168 -12.76 7.56 33.09
CA SER A 168 -13.81 8.33 33.70
C SER A 168 -13.13 8.68 35.00
N ILE A 169 -12.75 9.95 35.13
CA ILE A 169 -12.08 10.47 36.32
C ILE A 169 -13.18 10.48 37.38
N SER A 170 -13.65 9.30 37.73
CA SER A 170 -14.10 8.95 39.06
C SER A 170 -12.82 8.83 39.86
N LEU A 171 -12.11 9.96 40.00
CA LEU A 171 -11.35 10.21 41.21
C LEU A 171 -12.40 10.19 42.32
N ILE A 172 -12.68 8.98 42.81
CA ILE A 172 -12.87 8.62 44.21
C ILE A 172 -13.86 9.54 44.94
N GLY A 173 -14.98 8.93 45.36
CA GLY A 173 -16.08 9.55 46.10
C GLY A 173 -15.71 10.74 46.98
N GLY A 174 -16.59 11.75 46.94
CA GLY A 174 -16.39 13.07 47.53
C GLY A 174 -15.61 13.05 48.84
N PHE A 175 -14.57 13.89 48.90
CA PHE A 175 -13.74 14.06 50.09
C PHE A 175 -14.59 14.20 51.34
N GLN A 176 -14.61 13.15 52.17
CA GLN A 176 -15.26 13.18 53.49
C GLN A 176 -14.25 13.58 54.54
N GLN A 177 -14.58 14.63 55.30
CA GLN A 177 -13.82 15.03 56.49
C GLN A 177 -13.73 13.87 57.48
N GLU A 178 -12.55 13.70 58.07
CA GLU A 178 -12.37 12.72 59.14
C GLU A 178 -12.71 13.35 60.50
N PRO A 179 -13.02 12.54 61.53
CA PRO A 179 -13.40 13.02 62.86
C PRO A 179 -12.35 13.91 63.54
N THR A 180 -11.10 13.88 63.05
CA THR A 180 -10.01 14.70 63.58
C THR A 180 -9.40 15.58 62.49
N ALA A 181 -8.93 16.76 62.88
CA ALA A 181 -8.22 17.67 61.98
C ALA A 181 -6.95 17.03 61.41
N SER A 182 -6.21 16.26 62.23
CA SER A 182 -5.00 15.54 61.80
C SER A 182 -5.30 14.46 60.75
N GLY A 183 -6.36 13.66 60.96
CA GLY A 183 -6.81 12.67 59.97
C GLY A 183 -7.25 13.31 58.66
N THR A 184 -8.01 14.41 58.74
CA THR A 184 -8.46 15.18 57.58
C THR A 184 -7.28 15.76 56.78
N ILE A 185 -6.27 16.31 57.44
CA ILE A 185 -5.06 16.84 56.81
C ILE A 185 -4.26 15.71 56.13
N LYS A 186 -4.09 14.57 56.80
CA LYS A 186 -3.37 13.41 56.24
C LYS A 186 -4.07 12.83 55.01
N LYS A 187 -5.40 12.78 55.01
CA LYS A 187 -6.22 12.33 53.87
C LYS A 187 -6.14 13.33 52.71
N LEU A 188 -6.23 14.63 53.01
CA LEU A 188 -6.08 15.69 52.00
C LEU A 188 -4.70 15.65 51.33
N ALA A 189 -3.62 15.49 52.12
CA ALA A 189 -2.27 15.37 51.62
C ALA A 189 -2.14 14.19 50.63
N LYS A 190 -2.67 13.01 50.98
CA LYS A 190 -2.69 11.84 50.08
C LYS A 190 -3.47 12.09 48.79
N HIS A 191 -4.61 12.79 48.88
CA HIS A 191 -5.40 13.15 47.69
C HIS A 191 -4.66 14.12 46.77
N LEU A 192 -3.98 15.13 47.33
CA LEU A 192 -3.18 16.07 46.55
C LEU A 192 -1.96 15.41 45.90
N THR A 193 -1.30 14.46 46.59
CA THR A 193 -0.20 13.69 45.99
C THR A 193 -0.69 12.86 44.80
N ARG A 194 -1.82 12.15 44.93
CA ARG A 194 -2.41 11.41 43.80
C ARG A 194 -2.80 12.34 42.65
N LEU A 195 -3.38 13.49 42.95
CA LEU A 195 -3.74 14.48 41.94
C LEU A 195 -2.49 14.99 41.19
N GLY A 196 -1.40 15.26 41.91
CA GLY A 196 -0.11 15.61 41.31
C GLY A 196 0.44 14.53 40.38
N GLN A 197 0.44 13.27 40.82
CA GLN A 197 0.86 12.13 39.99
C GLN A 197 0.02 11.97 38.72
N HIS A 198 -1.30 12.21 38.81
CA HIS A 198 -2.18 12.19 37.64
C HIS A 198 -1.88 13.35 36.68
N CYS A 199 -1.62 14.55 37.17
CA CYS A 199 -1.19 15.68 36.34
C CYS A 199 0.13 15.34 35.60
N GLU A 200 1.10 14.77 36.30
CA GLU A 200 2.37 14.32 35.71
C GLU A 200 2.13 13.29 34.60
N GLN A 201 1.27 12.30 34.85
CA GLN A 201 0.93 11.27 33.87
C GLN A 201 0.27 11.84 32.61
N ILE A 202 -0.71 12.75 32.77
CA ILE A 202 -1.37 13.41 31.63
C ILE A 202 -0.37 14.23 30.81
N CYS A 203 0.55 14.93 31.47
CA CYS A 203 1.62 15.66 30.80
C CYS A 203 2.56 14.72 30.03
N THR A 204 2.96 13.58 30.60
CA THR A 204 3.81 12.60 29.91
C THR A 204 3.11 11.93 28.73
N ASP A 205 1.82 11.62 28.87
CA ASP A 205 1.01 10.99 27.82
C ASP A 205 0.81 11.97 26.67
N GLY A 206 0.46 13.23 26.97
CA GLY A 206 0.32 14.29 25.98
C GLY A 206 1.63 14.60 25.24
N ALA A 207 2.75 14.65 25.95
CA ALA A 207 4.07 14.84 25.34
C ALA A 207 4.45 13.67 24.41
N THR A 208 4.15 12.43 24.83
CA THR A 208 4.42 11.23 24.04
C THR A 208 3.54 11.17 22.79
N ALA A 209 2.24 11.45 22.92
CA ALA A 209 1.31 11.50 21.79
C ALA A 209 1.71 12.58 20.77
N LYS A 210 2.09 13.78 21.24
CA LYS A 210 2.58 14.85 20.37
C LYS A 210 3.87 14.46 19.64
N LYS A 211 4.79 13.80 20.33
CA LYS A 211 6.03 13.28 19.73
C LYS A 211 5.71 12.22 18.67
N GLN A 212 4.87 11.24 18.98
CA GLN A 212 4.45 10.21 18.03
C GLN A 212 3.76 10.82 16.80
N LYS A 213 2.87 11.80 16.99
CA LYS A 213 2.23 12.51 15.87
C LYS A 213 3.26 13.13 14.94
N LYS A 214 4.26 13.83 15.49
CA LYS A 214 5.35 14.42 14.73
C LYS A 214 6.21 13.37 14.02
N ASP A 215 6.51 12.26 14.69
CA ASP A 215 7.32 11.18 14.11
C ASP A 215 6.56 10.48 12.95
N LYS A 216 5.22 10.40 13.02
CA LYS A 216 4.37 9.84 11.95
C LYS A 216 4.21 10.75 10.72
N GLU A 217 4.48 12.05 10.84
CA GLU A 217 4.36 13.00 9.71
C GLU A 217 5.33 12.68 8.57
N ALA A 218 6.59 12.36 8.88
CA ALA A 218 7.59 12.08 7.84
C ALA A 218 7.29 10.82 6.99
N PRO A 219 6.96 9.65 7.58
CA PRO A 219 6.50 8.49 6.81
C PRO A 219 5.24 8.76 5.99
N LYS A 220 4.27 9.48 6.57
CA LYS A 220 3.03 9.86 5.88
C LYS A 220 3.30 10.76 4.66
N ASP A 221 4.14 11.77 4.81
CA ASP A 221 4.54 12.64 3.71
C ASP A 221 5.27 11.86 2.61
N THR A 222 6.08 10.86 3.01
CA THR A 222 6.75 9.96 2.07
C THR A 222 5.74 9.15 1.27
N LEU A 223 4.76 8.52 1.95
CA LEU A 223 3.68 7.77 1.28
C LEU A 223 2.89 8.68 0.33
N THR A 224 2.56 9.89 0.76
CA THR A 224 1.78 10.86 -0.05
C THR A 224 2.55 11.30 -1.30
N LYS A 225 3.88 11.29 -1.28
CA LYS A 225 4.74 11.64 -2.43
C LYS A 225 5.08 10.45 -3.34
N GLU A 226 5.20 9.25 -2.79
CA GLU A 226 5.60 8.07 -3.55
C GLU A 226 4.40 7.35 -4.19
N VAL A 227 3.22 7.37 -3.57
CA VAL A 227 2.02 6.73 -4.14
C VAL A 227 1.64 7.28 -5.52
N PRO A 228 1.60 8.61 -5.76
CA PRO A 228 1.32 9.15 -7.09
C PRO A 228 2.32 8.71 -8.17
N LYS A 229 3.57 8.42 -7.78
CA LYS A 229 4.60 7.90 -8.69
C LYS A 229 4.42 6.40 -8.95
N LEU A 230 3.87 5.67 -7.99
CA LEU A 230 3.62 4.24 -8.09
C LEU A 230 2.38 3.92 -8.94
N VAL A 231 1.34 4.76 -8.87
CA VAL A 231 0.06 4.53 -9.57
C VAL A 231 0.21 4.29 -11.08
N PRO A 232 0.99 5.09 -11.83
CA PRO A 232 1.22 4.83 -13.25
C PRO A 232 1.87 3.46 -13.52
N LEU A 233 2.84 3.06 -12.69
CA LEU A 233 3.51 1.76 -12.81
C LEU A 233 2.53 0.60 -12.53
N LEU A 234 1.67 0.75 -11.52
CA LEU A 234 0.62 -0.24 -11.22
C LEU A 234 -0.44 -0.32 -12.32
N ARG A 235 -0.76 0.79 -12.99
CA ARG A 235 -1.64 0.80 -14.18
C ARG A 235 -1.01 0.02 -15.34
N SER A 236 0.27 0.27 -15.61
CA SER A 236 1.06 -0.48 -16.60
C SER A 236 1.06 -1.98 -16.29
N HIS A 237 1.39 -2.35 -15.05
CA HIS A 237 1.37 -3.73 -14.58
C HIS A 237 0.01 -4.41 -14.76
N ALA A 238 -1.07 -3.72 -14.36
CA ALA A 238 -2.43 -4.24 -14.50
C ALA A 238 -2.75 -4.55 -15.97
N LEU A 239 -2.33 -3.68 -16.91
CA LEU A 239 -2.54 -3.90 -18.34
C LEU A 239 -1.69 -5.04 -18.91
N ARG A 240 -0.39 -5.06 -18.61
CA ARG A 240 0.57 -5.99 -19.22
C ARG A 240 0.54 -7.38 -18.60
N ILE A 241 0.39 -7.48 -17.28
CA ILE A 241 0.46 -8.75 -16.53
C ILE A 241 -0.87 -9.08 -15.86
N GLY A 242 -1.51 -8.08 -15.23
CA GLY A 242 -2.74 -8.28 -14.45
C GLY A 242 -3.89 -8.86 -15.28
N ILE A 243 -4.13 -8.33 -16.47
CA ILE A 243 -5.17 -8.80 -17.40
C ILE A 243 -4.89 -10.24 -17.87
N ALA A 244 -3.62 -10.60 -18.10
CA ALA A 244 -3.20 -11.94 -18.51
C ALA A 244 -3.59 -12.99 -17.46
N LYS A 245 -3.33 -12.68 -16.18
CA LYS A 245 -3.58 -13.57 -15.03
C LYS A 245 -5.01 -13.49 -14.50
N GLY A 246 -5.75 -12.42 -14.83
CA GLY A 246 -7.14 -12.24 -14.44
C GLY A 246 -8.03 -13.36 -14.99
N GLN A 247 -8.71 -14.07 -14.09
CA GLN A 247 -9.74 -15.07 -14.44
C GLN A 247 -10.96 -14.43 -15.13
N HIS A 248 -11.07 -13.11 -15.05
CA HIS A 248 -12.22 -12.31 -15.48
C HIS A 248 -12.51 -12.46 -16.99
N LEU A 249 -11.50 -12.60 -17.85
CA LEU A 249 -11.74 -12.77 -19.30
C LEU A 249 -11.91 -14.23 -19.76
N ASN A 250 -11.74 -15.20 -18.86
CA ASN A 250 -11.83 -16.64 -19.17
C ASN A 250 -13.22 -17.24 -18.90
N THR A 251 -14.14 -16.47 -18.33
CA THR A 251 -15.55 -16.88 -18.19
C THR A 251 -16.31 -16.72 -19.50
N SER A 252 -17.15 -17.71 -19.84
CA SER A 252 -18.02 -17.78 -21.02
C SER A 252 -18.99 -16.60 -21.24
N ARG A 253 -19.00 -15.61 -20.34
CA ARG A 253 -19.69 -14.32 -20.45
C ARG A 253 -18.66 -13.20 -20.67
N GLY A 254 -18.04 -13.16 -21.84
CA GLY A 254 -16.93 -12.24 -22.17
C GLY A 254 -17.25 -10.74 -22.16
N CYS A 255 -18.52 -10.32 -22.20
CA CYS A 255 -18.89 -8.91 -22.35
C CYS A 255 -18.83 -8.07 -21.05
N GLY A 256 -19.03 -8.68 -19.88
CA GLY A 256 -19.08 -7.92 -18.62
C GLY A 256 -17.74 -7.32 -18.21
N ASN A 257 -16.63 -7.94 -18.63
CA ASN A 257 -15.29 -7.59 -18.16
C ASN A 257 -14.55 -6.64 -19.10
N VAL A 258 -14.95 -6.55 -20.37
CA VAL A 258 -14.49 -5.50 -21.29
C VAL A 258 -14.92 -4.13 -20.77
N ALA A 259 -16.18 -3.99 -20.34
CA ALA A 259 -16.71 -2.73 -19.79
C ALA A 259 -15.94 -2.23 -18.56
N ILE A 260 -15.42 -3.14 -17.72
CA ILE A 260 -14.61 -2.76 -16.55
C ILE A 260 -13.28 -2.14 -17.03
N ILE A 261 -12.60 -2.78 -17.98
CA ILE A 261 -11.31 -2.29 -18.48
C ILE A 261 -11.50 -0.97 -19.24
N THR A 262 -12.54 -0.84 -20.07
CA THR A 262 -12.81 0.41 -20.82
C THR A 262 -13.25 1.58 -19.93
N ASN A 263 -13.74 1.31 -18.71
CA ASN A 263 -14.03 2.33 -17.71
C ASN A 263 -12.77 2.78 -16.94
N LEU A 264 -11.81 1.88 -16.74
CA LEU A 264 -10.60 2.11 -15.93
C LEU A 264 -9.43 2.70 -16.73
N PHE A 265 -9.35 2.41 -18.03
CA PHE A 265 -8.22 2.79 -18.86
C PHE A 265 -8.67 3.59 -20.07
N GLU A 266 -7.77 4.44 -20.58
CA GLU A 266 -7.93 5.11 -21.87
C GLU A 266 -7.60 4.15 -23.02
N TYR A 267 -8.25 4.34 -24.17
CA TYR A 267 -7.98 3.54 -25.36
C TYR A 267 -6.49 3.52 -25.72
N ALA A 268 -5.85 4.71 -25.72
CA ALA A 268 -4.43 4.85 -26.05
C ALA A 268 -3.51 4.07 -25.09
N ALA A 269 -3.85 4.01 -23.80
CA ALA A 269 -3.06 3.25 -22.83
C ALA A 269 -3.16 1.74 -23.06
N VAL A 270 -4.35 1.25 -23.44
CA VAL A 270 -4.55 -0.17 -23.78
C VAL A 270 -3.85 -0.52 -25.09
N GLU A 271 -3.89 0.36 -26.08
CA GLU A 271 -3.22 0.18 -27.36
C GLU A 271 -1.69 0.16 -27.20
N ASP A 272 -1.13 1.10 -26.43
CA ASP A 272 0.30 1.16 -26.13
C ASP A 272 0.77 -0.11 -25.38
N ALA A 273 0.00 -0.54 -24.36
CA ALA A 273 0.30 -1.79 -23.65
C ALA A 273 0.22 -3.02 -24.57
N HIS A 274 -0.76 -3.08 -25.48
CA HIS A 274 -0.84 -4.15 -26.47
C HIS A 274 0.39 -4.20 -27.36
N ARG A 275 0.82 -3.04 -27.89
CA ARG A 275 2.01 -2.93 -28.73
C ARG A 275 3.28 -3.34 -27.99
N GLN A 276 3.46 -2.90 -26.74
CA GLN A 276 4.62 -3.26 -25.92
C GLN A 276 4.68 -4.76 -25.63
N LEU A 277 3.53 -5.41 -25.45
CA LEU A 277 3.45 -6.87 -25.31
C LEU A 277 3.86 -7.58 -26.60
N GLU A 278 3.40 -7.12 -27.76
CA GLU A 278 3.80 -7.68 -29.05
C GLU A 278 5.30 -7.53 -29.30
N ASP A 279 5.84 -6.32 -29.11
CA ASP A 279 7.27 -6.02 -29.23
C ASP A 279 8.09 -6.86 -28.23
N GLY A 280 7.60 -7.05 -27.01
CA GLY A 280 8.21 -7.92 -25.99
C GLY A 280 8.21 -9.39 -26.41
N ARG A 281 7.08 -9.88 -26.95
CA ARG A 281 6.95 -11.26 -27.44
C ARG A 281 7.96 -11.55 -28.54
N ASP A 282 8.07 -10.67 -29.52
CA ASP A 282 8.93 -10.88 -30.67
C ASP A 282 10.42 -10.92 -30.26
N ARG A 283 10.81 -10.10 -29.28
CA ARG A 283 12.16 -10.15 -28.70
C ARG A 283 12.44 -11.46 -27.96
N ILE A 284 11.49 -11.96 -27.17
CA ILE A 284 11.62 -13.26 -26.52
C ILE A 284 11.75 -14.40 -27.55
N LEU A 285 10.97 -14.34 -28.64
CA LEU A 285 11.05 -15.34 -29.71
C LEU A 285 12.37 -15.26 -30.49
N GLN A 286 12.92 -14.06 -30.71
CA GLN A 286 14.24 -13.88 -31.30
C GLN A 286 15.33 -14.50 -30.42
N GLU A 287 15.33 -14.21 -29.12
CA GLU A 287 16.28 -14.79 -28.15
C GLU A 287 16.19 -16.33 -28.12
N LEU A 288 14.98 -16.89 -28.05
CA LEU A 288 14.76 -18.34 -28.11
C LEU A 288 15.27 -18.96 -29.43
N THR A 289 15.16 -18.22 -30.54
CA THR A 289 15.65 -18.67 -31.85
C THR A 289 17.17 -18.65 -31.90
N LEU A 290 17.82 -17.60 -31.37
CA LEU A 290 19.27 -17.52 -31.26
C LEU A 290 19.83 -18.70 -30.46
N ARG A 291 19.25 -19.00 -29.29
CA ARG A 291 19.67 -20.16 -28.47
C ARG A 291 19.51 -21.49 -29.18
N LYS A 292 18.42 -21.67 -29.95
CA LYS A 292 18.22 -22.87 -30.77
C LYS A 292 19.27 -22.99 -31.88
N LEU A 293 19.68 -21.88 -32.48
CA LEU A 293 20.74 -21.85 -33.50
C LEU A 293 22.10 -22.16 -32.89
N GLU A 294 22.44 -21.55 -31.75
CA GLU A 294 23.68 -21.83 -31.00
C GLU A 294 23.78 -23.29 -30.58
N ALA A 295 22.70 -23.87 -30.04
CA ALA A 295 22.65 -25.29 -29.68
C ALA A 295 22.88 -26.19 -30.91
N LYS A 296 22.29 -25.86 -32.06
CA LYS A 296 22.51 -26.61 -33.32
C LYS A 296 23.94 -26.46 -33.84
N MET A 297 24.53 -25.26 -33.76
CA MET A 297 25.91 -25.03 -34.17
C MET A 297 26.89 -25.80 -33.28
N ASN A 298 26.68 -25.77 -31.96
CA ASN A 298 27.51 -26.49 -30.99
C ASN A 298 27.35 -28.02 -31.10
N ALA A 299 26.17 -28.52 -31.49
CA ALA A 299 25.97 -29.93 -31.79
C ALA A 299 26.65 -30.39 -33.09
N GLN A 300 26.75 -29.52 -34.10
CA GLN A 300 27.43 -29.81 -35.37
C GLN A 300 28.96 -29.65 -35.31
N ALA A 301 29.50 -28.89 -34.34
CA ALA A 301 30.93 -28.71 -34.14
C ALA A 301 31.71 -30.03 -33.88
N PRO A 302 31.24 -30.95 -33.00
CA PRO A 302 31.91 -32.24 -32.80
C PRO A 302 31.77 -33.19 -33.99
N GLU A 303 30.63 -33.19 -34.70
CA GLU A 303 30.44 -34.02 -35.90
C GLU A 303 31.34 -33.59 -37.05
N LYS A 304 31.53 -32.28 -37.24
CA LYS A 304 32.47 -31.75 -38.25
C LYS A 304 33.93 -32.04 -37.89
N CYS A 305 34.30 -32.06 -36.60
CA CYS A 305 35.63 -32.49 -36.16
C CYS A 305 35.83 -34.01 -36.29
N ALA A 306 34.80 -34.81 -36.01
CA ALA A 306 34.84 -36.27 -36.16
C ALA A 306 34.94 -36.69 -37.63
N ALA A 307 34.14 -36.07 -38.51
CA ALA A 307 34.19 -36.31 -39.96
C ALA A 307 35.53 -35.86 -40.57
N LYS A 308 36.17 -34.81 -40.03
CA LYS A 308 37.50 -34.37 -40.46
C LYS A 308 38.61 -35.32 -39.98
N ARG A 309 38.45 -35.96 -38.81
CA ARG A 309 39.38 -37.01 -38.32
C ARG A 309 39.25 -38.31 -39.12
N GLN A 310 38.04 -38.75 -39.47
CA GLN A 310 37.83 -39.94 -40.31
C GLN A 310 38.40 -39.74 -41.73
N LYS A 311 38.25 -38.56 -42.33
CA LYS A 311 38.85 -38.25 -43.63
C LYS A 311 40.37 -38.14 -43.61
N MET A 312 40.99 -37.85 -42.46
CA MET A 312 42.46 -37.90 -42.33
C MET A 312 42.97 -39.32 -42.08
N SER A 313 42.20 -40.19 -41.42
CA SER A 313 42.59 -41.62 -41.26
C SER A 313 42.38 -42.45 -42.53
N GLU A 314 41.50 -42.04 -43.44
CA GLU A 314 41.31 -42.69 -44.76
C GLU A 314 42.23 -42.13 -45.85
N GLY A 315 43.02 -41.08 -45.55
CA GLY A 315 43.90 -40.39 -46.50
C GLY A 315 45.39 -40.75 -46.39
N GLU A 316 45.78 -41.69 -45.52
CA GLU A 316 47.17 -42.14 -45.33
C GLU A 316 47.47 -43.55 -45.87
N GLU A 317 46.59 -44.09 -46.74
CA GLU A 317 46.89 -45.28 -47.55
C GLU A 317 46.64 -44.99 -49.03
N CYS A 318 47.58 -44.30 -49.68
CA CYS A 318 47.84 -44.37 -51.13
C CYS A 318 49.22 -43.76 -51.39
N GLU A 319 50.21 -44.67 -51.53
CA GLU A 319 51.56 -44.58 -52.14
C GLU A 319 52.36 -43.27 -52.09
#